data_AF-X1VPN2-F1
#
_entry.id   AF-X1VPN2-F1
#
_cell.length_a   1.000
_cell.length_b   1.000
_cell.length_c   1.000
_cell.angle_alpha   90.00
_cell.angle_beta   90.00
_cell.angle_gamma   90.00
#
_symmetry.space_group_name_H-M   'P 1'
#
loop_
_entity.id
_entity.type
_entity.pdbx_description
1 polymer ?
#
loop_
_entity_poly.entity_id
_entity_poly.type
_entity_poly.pdbx_seq_one_letter_code
_entity_poly.pdbx_strand_id
1 'polypeptide(L)'
;LAYTDLDLSGVIGANQALVLLRVHTSVGSPHIRFRKNGEGKDYSGMVNAQGTGICILATDTFAYILLVTDTGGIVEWKSSSVDP
;
A
#
# COMPACT_ATOMS: atom_id res chain seq x y z
N LEU A 1 -10.65 -6.64 -9.56
CA LEU A 1 -9.24 -6.77 -9.14
C LEU A 1 -9.22 -7.28 -7.72
N ALA A 2 -8.63 -8.46 -7.52
CA ALA A 2 -8.41 -9.03 -6.18
C ALA A 2 -7.22 -8.33 -5.51
N TYR A 3 -7.20 -8.33 -4.18
CA TYR A 3 -6.02 -7.93 -3.41
C TYR A 3 -4.96 -9.02 -3.44
N THR A 4 -3.70 -8.61 -3.40
CA THR A 4 -2.53 -9.48 -3.32
C THR A 4 -1.82 -9.23 -2.01
N ASP A 5 -1.41 -10.30 -1.34
CA ASP A 5 -0.65 -10.23 -0.09
C ASP A 5 0.79 -9.78 -0.38
N LEU A 6 1.24 -8.81 0.40
CA LEU A 6 2.65 -8.47 0.57
C LEU A 6 3.04 -8.91 1.97
N ASP A 7 3.66 -10.08 2.04
CA ASP A 7 4.17 -10.67 3.26
C ASP A 7 5.51 -10.04 3.65
N LEU A 8 5.52 -9.28 4.75
CA LEU A 8 6.71 -8.65 5.32
C LEU A 8 7.22 -9.40 6.55
N SER A 9 6.67 -10.58 6.88
CA SER A 9 7.04 -11.34 8.07
C SER A 9 8.52 -11.76 8.08
N GLY A 10 9.16 -11.89 6.91
CA GLY A 10 10.60 -12.09 6.81
C GLY A 10 11.45 -10.91 7.30
N VAL A 11 10.88 -9.71 7.38
CA VAL A 11 11.54 -8.47 7.83
C VAL A 11 11.16 -8.11 9.26
N ILE A 12 9.88 -8.19 9.61
CA ILE A 12 9.34 -7.74 10.90
C ILE A 12 8.88 -8.87 11.82
N GLY A 13 8.92 -10.13 11.38
CA GLY A 13 8.33 -11.27 12.06
C GLY A 13 6.80 -11.25 12.00
N ALA A 14 6.16 -12.16 12.76
CA ALA A 14 4.72 -12.13 13.00
C ALA A 14 4.37 -11.03 14.01
N ASN A 15 4.53 -9.77 13.59
CA ASN A 15 4.27 -8.59 14.40
C ASN A 15 3.50 -7.55 13.59
N GLN A 16 2.70 -6.75 14.31
CA GLN A 16 2.15 -5.53 13.75
C GLN A 16 3.22 -4.42 13.76
N ALA A 17 3.46 -3.80 12.60
CA ALA A 17 4.42 -2.71 12.46
C ALA A 17 3.89 -1.59 11.56
N LEU A 18 4.37 -0.37 11.81
CA LEU A 18 4.24 0.74 10.87
C LEU A 18 5.33 0.62 9.81
N VAL A 19 4.96 0.56 8.53
CA VAL A 19 5.87 0.36 7.41
C VAL A 19 5.81 1.54 6.43
N LEU A 20 6.97 1.92 5.89
CA LEU A 20 7.11 2.88 4.80
C LEU A 20 7.54 2.13 3.54
N LEU A 21 6.67 2.09 2.54
CA LEU A 21 6.92 1.45 1.25
C LEU A 21 7.27 2.49 0.19
N ARG A 22 8.27 2.21 -0.65
CA ARG A 22 8.51 2.95 -1.90
C ARG A 22 7.96 2.12 -3.04
N VAL A 23 7.03 2.69 -3.80
CA VAL A 23 6.32 2.01 -4.88
C VAL A 23 6.63 2.72 -6.20
N HIS A 24 7.01 1.96 -7.22
CA HIS A 24 7.17 2.48 -8.57
C HIS A 24 5.78 2.79 -9.15
N THR A 25 5.66 3.91 -9.85
CA THR A 25 4.42 4.32 -10.52
C THR A 25 4.71 4.87 -11.92
N SER A 26 3.78 4.64 -12.84
CA SER A 26 3.73 5.32 -14.14
C SER A 26 3.25 6.77 -13.99
N VAL A 27 3.55 7.60 -14.99
CA VAL A 27 3.03 8.98 -15.10
C VAL A 27 1.51 8.92 -15.31
N GLY A 28 0.77 9.67 -14.49
CA GLY A 28 -0.70 9.67 -14.51
C GLY A 28 -1.28 8.80 -13.38
N SER A 29 -1.99 9.46 -12.46
CA SER A 29 -2.72 8.93 -11.29
C SER A 29 -2.70 7.40 -11.11
N PRO A 30 -1.70 6.82 -10.43
CA PRO A 30 -1.74 5.41 -10.06
C PRO A 30 -2.92 5.14 -9.12
N HIS A 31 -3.91 4.36 -9.54
CA HIS A 31 -4.89 3.81 -8.62
C HIS A 31 -4.33 2.57 -7.92
N ILE A 32 -3.21 2.74 -7.22
CA ILE A 32 -2.68 1.72 -6.32
C ILE A 32 -3.35 1.88 -4.97
N ARG A 33 -3.86 0.79 -4.42
CA ARG A 33 -4.53 0.76 -3.13
C ARG A 33 -3.80 -0.22 -2.23
N PHE A 34 -3.57 0.20 -0.99
CA PHE A 34 -3.06 -0.65 0.08
C PHE A 34 -4.09 -0.74 1.20
N ARG A 35 -4.07 -1.83 1.95
CA ARG A 35 -4.85 -2.02 3.18
C ARG A 35 -4.16 -2.99 4.12
N LYS A 36 -4.59 -3.04 5.37
CA LYS A 36 -4.21 -4.12 6.28
C LYS A 36 -4.91 -5.42 5.83
N ASN A 37 -4.22 -6.54 5.99
CA ASN A 37 -4.77 -7.85 5.62
C ASN A 37 -6.17 -8.10 6.23
N GLY A 38 -7.11 -8.49 5.39
CA GLY A 38 -8.48 -8.85 5.78
C GLY A 38 -9.41 -7.65 6.02
N GLU A 39 -8.96 -6.41 5.81
CA GLU A 39 -9.84 -5.25 5.96
C GLU A 39 -10.83 -5.13 4.79
N GLY A 40 -12.13 -5.12 5.10
CA GLY A 40 -13.19 -5.02 4.09
C GLY A 40 -13.36 -3.64 3.44
N LYS A 41 -12.67 -2.60 3.93
CA LYS A 41 -12.73 -1.25 3.36
C LYS A 41 -11.41 -0.93 2.65
N ASP A 42 -11.50 -0.67 1.36
CA ASP A 42 -10.41 -0.03 0.62
C ASP A 42 -10.21 1.38 1.18
N TYR A 43 -8.97 1.77 1.45
CA TYR A 43 -8.64 3.19 1.64
C TYR A 43 -8.58 3.87 0.26
N SER A 44 -9.74 4.15 -0.33
CA SER A 44 -9.83 4.84 -1.63
C SER A 44 -9.68 6.35 -1.43
N GLY A 45 -8.46 6.80 -1.17
CA GLY A 45 -8.13 8.22 -1.15
C GLY A 45 -7.51 8.63 -2.47
N MET A 46 -8.23 9.39 -3.30
CA MET A 46 -7.61 10.17 -4.37
C MET A 46 -6.55 11.08 -3.75
N VAL A 47 -5.26 10.74 -3.82
CA VAL A 47 -4.05 11.60 -3.63
C VAL A 47 -3.98 12.51 -2.37
N ASN A 48 -5.03 12.62 -1.55
CA ASN A 48 -5.26 13.65 -0.54
C ASN A 48 -6.27 13.23 0.56
N ALA A 49 -6.79 12.00 0.56
CA ALA A 49 -7.69 11.55 1.63
C ALA A 49 -6.93 10.74 2.68
N GLN A 50 -6.87 11.31 3.89
CA GLN A 50 -6.21 10.77 5.06
C GLN A 50 -6.96 9.56 5.62
N GLY A 51 -6.25 8.45 5.80
CA GLY A 51 -6.69 7.30 6.58
C GLY A 51 -5.49 6.38 6.84
N THR A 52 -5.10 6.22 8.13
CA THR A 52 -4.01 5.39 8.71
C THR A 52 -2.68 5.27 7.96
N GLY A 53 -2.50 6.05 6.92
CA GLY A 53 -1.41 5.98 5.99
C GLY A 53 -1.33 7.22 5.12
N ILE A 54 -0.11 7.62 4.81
CA ILE A 54 0.22 8.82 4.05
C ILE A 54 0.80 8.36 2.71
N CYS A 55 0.16 8.76 1.61
CA CYS A 55 0.73 8.66 0.28
C CYS A 55 1.46 9.98 -0.02
N ILE A 56 2.80 9.94 -0.03
CA ILE A 56 3.62 11.09 -0.45
C ILE A 56 4.05 10.82 -1.90
N LEU A 57 3.43 11.51 -2.84
CA LEU A 57 3.85 11.50 -4.23
C LEU A 57 5.17 12.28 -4.36
N ALA A 58 6.22 11.57 -4.79
CA ALA A 58 7.45 12.19 -5.23
C ALA A 58 7.49 12.06 -6.76
N THR A 59 7.16 13.17 -7.44
CA THR A 59 7.36 13.45 -8.87
C THR A 59 7.62 12.24 -9.78
N ASP A 60 6.63 11.92 -10.62
CA ASP A 60 6.69 11.21 -11.90
C ASP A 60 7.25 9.78 -11.93
N THR A 61 7.67 9.18 -10.81
CA THR A 61 8.20 7.80 -10.83
C THR A 61 7.97 7.00 -9.54
N PHE A 62 7.76 7.66 -8.39
CA PHE A 62 7.62 6.96 -7.11
C PHE A 62 6.53 7.54 -6.21
N ALA A 63 5.87 6.65 -5.46
CA ALA A 63 5.03 7.02 -4.33
C ALA A 63 5.60 6.38 -3.06
N TYR A 64 5.54 7.11 -1.96
CA TYR A 64 5.82 6.56 -0.64
C TYR A 64 4.50 6.31 0.10
N ILE A 65 4.30 5.11 0.62
CA ILE A 65 3.10 4.70 1.34
C ILE A 65 3.49 4.35 2.77
N LEU A 66 2.95 5.08 3.74
CA LEU A 66 3.01 4.70 5.14
C LEU A 66 1.75 3.90 5.49
N LEU A 67 1.84 2.75 6.16
CA LEU A 67 0.68 1.97 6.62
C LEU A 67 1.03 0.99 7.74
N VAL A 68 0.03 0.36 8.35
CA VAL A 68 0.21 -0.62 9.43
C VAL A 68 -0.09 -2.04 8.93
N THR A 69 0.78 -2.99 9.25
CA THR A 69 0.56 -4.42 8.93
C THR A 69 -0.49 -5.07 9.84
N ASP A 70 -0.94 -6.26 9.47
CA ASP A 70 -1.61 -7.14 10.42
C ASP A 70 -0.64 -7.76 11.44
N THR A 71 -1.17 -8.57 12.35
CA THR A 71 -0.36 -9.27 13.36
C THR A 71 0.54 -10.35 12.76
N GLY A 72 0.30 -10.78 11.52
CA GLY A 72 1.16 -11.68 10.77
C GLY A 72 2.27 -10.97 10.00
N GLY A 73 2.29 -9.64 10.00
CA GLY A 73 3.23 -8.84 9.20
C GLY A 73 2.81 -8.69 7.73
N ILE A 74 1.52 -8.85 7.42
CA ILE A 74 0.99 -8.80 6.06
C ILE A 74 0.26 -7.48 5.81
N VAL A 75 0.49 -6.90 4.63
CA VAL A 75 -0.34 -5.87 4.02
C VAL A 75 -0.89 -6.38 2.69
N GLU A 76 -2.02 -5.85 2.25
CA GLU A 76 -2.63 -6.20 0.97
C GLU A 76 -2.56 -5.03 0.00
N TRP A 77 -2.33 -5.30 -1.28
CA TRP A 77 -2.31 -4.27 -2.32
C TRP A 77 -3.05 -4.68 -3.58
N LYS A 78 -3.48 -3.70 -4.37
CA LYS A 78 -3.98 -3.88 -5.74
C LYS A 78 -3.74 -2.64 -6.58
N SER A 79 -3.62 -2.80 -7.90
CA SER A 79 -3.49 -1.70 -8.87
C SER A 79 -4.50 -1.87 -9.99
N SER A 80 -5.02 -0.76 -10.54
CA SER A 80 -5.88 -0.77 -11.74
C SER A 80 -5.11 -0.86 -13.05
N SER A 81 -3.79 -0.67 -13.03
CA SER A 81 -2.89 -0.89 -14.15
C SER A 81 -1.83 -1.90 -13.75
N VAL A 82 -1.70 -2.96 -14.53
CA VAL A 82 -0.48 -3.76 -14.61
C VAL A 82 0.43 -2.96 -15.53
N ASP A 83 1.53 -2.42 -15.02
CA ASP A 83 2.64 -2.07 -15.92
C ASP A 83 3.13 -3.41 -16.51
N PRO A 84 3.21 -3.55 -17.85
CA PRO A 84 3.71 -4.76 -18.50
C PRO A 84 5.18 -5.05 -18.17
#